data_AF-A0A267AU64-F1
#
_entry.id   AF-A0A267AU64-F1
#
_cell.length_a   1.000
_cell.length_b   1.000
_cell.length_c   1.000
_cell.angle_alpha   90.00
_cell.angle_beta   90.00
_cell.angle_gamma   90.00
#
_symmetry.space_group_name_H-M   'P 1'
#
loop_
_entity.id
_entity.type
_entity.pdbx_description
1 polymer ?
#
loop_
_entity_poly.entity_id
_entity_poly.type
_entity_poly.pdbx_seq_one_letter_code
_entity_poly.pdbx_strand_id
1 'polypeptide(L)'
;MVRKHYPLQITELQVRAEHTRYLNTEGSRPQKKPSYINANSDYYQVEVRHLVEHVSHLPPEVASHYPVQCRPFGVSLAEGRHTVLQVRPLRALCPLLSTDPQFCTLNLYQLALMATLGNCPFGHPAGKSGVSTPGGELSMVDWQVSPEQSKAYYPLYEDVQYSRRLEIVPFDPVLYPSIDSLSGRGQETPSSVHFRGDVRFGAEGTSAQAFVTHNDKVIVIAVRSSGSWSQLSRNADVRQVPFEEGEGHVHGGFYDAARQVYELADSYLDKFYAGQKVLVCGHSQGGAIGLILAQMLHKLRACDVQLYTYGAPRAADQAFVRAAQGLVHQRMVNHDDPIPGVPATWMNSSLSAYHAGRVLSFKNVPAGFGVFVAGLNQLIGEPYQHHGTLRHFMPVEFGQGQMSHILWEPLSETVTQHAVSRAVLEQKNAAPETGAQLKQLVDISQQFMVDSYIPSCWAALRRSQQALQARRSLVTECEVLFVDQAFEHIAQQLRVRYREEMTCAGSTFEEQVRTMNLLMREMGNVHNTRKRLYALRFKVPGGTDVYGRYASQPSVLAESLARWEAHSESTRIDQLAMAPVDQLIEGKRTVGKLA
;
A
#
# COMPACT_ATOMS: atom_id res chain seq x y z
N MET A 1 -19.36 -24.12 7.40
CA MET A 1 -18.17 -24.85 7.87
C MET A 1 -18.14 -24.74 9.39
N VAL A 2 -17.97 -25.84 10.13
CA VAL A 2 -17.82 -25.78 11.59
C VAL A 2 -16.41 -25.26 11.88
N ARG A 3 -16.31 -24.09 12.52
CA ARG A 3 -15.03 -23.49 12.92
C ARG A 3 -14.42 -24.32 14.05
N LYS A 4 -13.20 -24.82 13.88
CA LYS A 4 -12.48 -25.56 14.93
C LYS A 4 -11.90 -24.62 16.00
N HIS A 5 -11.44 -23.45 15.58
CA HIS A 5 -10.92 -22.40 16.45
C HIS A 5 -11.90 -21.23 16.49
N TYR A 6 -12.11 -20.64 17.67
CA TYR A 6 -13.07 -19.56 17.91
C TYR A 6 -14.48 -19.84 17.31
N PRO A 7 -15.15 -20.94 17.71
CA PRO A 7 -16.50 -21.23 17.24
C PRO A 7 -17.48 -20.15 17.69
N LEU A 8 -18.14 -19.52 16.73
CA LEU A 8 -19.13 -18.48 17.03
C LEU A 8 -20.48 -19.12 17.36
N GLN A 9 -21.03 -18.75 18.53
CA GLN A 9 -22.38 -19.13 18.92
C GLN A 9 -23.39 -18.22 18.18
N ILE A 10 -23.72 -18.59 16.94
CA ILE A 10 -24.61 -17.83 16.07
C ILE A 10 -26.03 -18.40 16.16
N THR A 11 -26.96 -17.55 16.57
CA THR A 11 -28.41 -17.84 16.61
C THR A 11 -29.07 -17.59 15.26
N GLU A 12 -30.26 -18.17 15.06
CA GLU A 12 -31.09 -17.90 13.88
C GLU A 12 -31.47 -16.42 13.75
N LEU A 13 -31.64 -15.72 14.88
CA LEU A 13 -31.91 -14.28 14.93
C LEU A 13 -30.73 -13.49 14.33
N GLN A 14 -29.48 -13.84 14.67
CA GLN A 14 -28.31 -13.21 14.08
C GLN A 14 -28.24 -13.45 12.57
N VAL A 15 -28.46 -14.68 12.10
CA VAL A 15 -28.49 -15.00 10.66
C VAL A 15 -29.53 -14.15 9.94
N ARG A 16 -30.76 -14.03 10.48
CA ARG A 16 -31.81 -13.19 9.89
C ARG A 16 -31.44 -11.71 9.93
N ALA A 17 -30.86 -11.23 11.03
CA ALA A 17 -30.47 -9.83 11.18
C ALA A 17 -29.45 -9.37 10.14
N GLU A 18 -28.56 -10.26 9.67
CA GLU A 18 -27.59 -9.92 8.62
C GLU A 18 -28.21 -9.67 7.24
N HIS A 19 -29.42 -10.17 7.01
CA HIS A 19 -30.18 -9.96 5.77
C HIS A 19 -30.99 -8.66 5.80
N THR A 20 -31.03 -7.95 6.93
CA THR A 20 -31.73 -6.68 7.05
C THR A 20 -30.88 -5.52 6.52
N ARG A 21 -31.52 -4.43 6.13
CA ARG A 21 -30.89 -3.22 5.58
C ARG A 21 -31.28 -2.02 6.43
N TYR A 22 -30.43 -0.99 6.41
CA TYR A 22 -30.74 0.25 7.09
C TYR A 22 -31.96 0.93 6.46
N LEU A 23 -32.85 1.42 7.31
CA LEU A 23 -33.99 2.25 6.86
C LEU A 23 -33.50 3.61 6.36
N ASN A 24 -32.50 4.19 7.03
CA ASN A 24 -31.78 5.37 6.56
C ASN A 24 -30.50 4.93 5.85
N THR A 25 -30.30 5.37 4.61
CA THR A 25 -29.10 5.05 3.81
C THR A 25 -27.80 5.53 4.46
N GLU A 26 -27.85 6.55 5.31
CA GLU A 26 -26.69 7.03 6.07
C GLU A 26 -26.35 6.17 7.30
N GLY A 27 -27.18 5.18 7.63
CA GLY A 27 -26.98 4.30 8.79
C GLY A 27 -27.18 4.98 10.15
N SER A 28 -27.46 6.28 10.19
CA SER A 28 -27.69 7.04 11.42
C SER A 28 -29.01 6.65 12.09
N ARG A 29 -29.00 6.63 13.43
CA ARG A 29 -30.19 6.34 14.23
C ARG A 29 -31.16 7.52 14.14
N PRO A 30 -32.47 7.28 13.94
CA PRO A 30 -33.46 8.33 14.05
C PRO A 30 -33.43 8.99 15.43
N GLN A 31 -33.27 10.31 15.48
CA GLN A 31 -33.32 11.08 16.72
C GLN A 31 -34.74 11.23 17.28
N LYS A 32 -35.74 11.13 16.40
CA LYS A 32 -37.16 11.24 16.75
C LYS A 32 -37.85 9.92 16.50
N LYS A 33 -38.80 9.59 17.38
CA LYS A 33 -39.75 8.49 17.17
C LYS A 33 -40.46 8.68 15.83
N PRO A 34 -40.47 7.68 14.94
CA PRO A 34 -41.14 7.78 13.65
C PRO A 34 -42.62 8.12 13.79
N SER A 35 -43.14 9.02 12.95
CA SER A 35 -44.51 9.55 13.03
C SER A 35 -45.60 8.50 12.78
N TYR A 36 -45.28 7.41 12.07
CA TYR A 36 -46.20 6.30 11.84
C TYR A 36 -46.37 5.39 13.06
N ILE A 37 -45.53 5.53 14.10
CA ILE A 37 -45.67 4.79 15.36
C ILE A 37 -46.59 5.58 16.29
N ASN A 38 -47.65 4.93 16.77
CA ASN A 38 -48.62 5.55 17.68
C ASN A 38 -47.91 6.16 18.90
N ALA A 39 -48.30 7.39 19.28
CA ALA A 39 -47.73 8.13 20.41
C ALA A 39 -47.75 7.30 21.71
N ASN A 40 -48.79 6.51 21.92
CA ASN A 40 -48.98 5.68 23.13
C ASN A 40 -48.19 4.36 23.12
N SER A 41 -47.53 4.02 22.02
CA SER A 41 -46.66 2.83 21.95
C SER A 41 -45.30 3.07 22.56
N ASP A 42 -44.76 2.06 23.24
CA ASP A 42 -43.38 2.09 23.69
C ASP A 42 -42.46 1.89 22.47
N TYR A 43 -41.41 2.69 22.38
CA TYR A 43 -40.49 2.66 21.25
C TYR A 43 -39.06 2.57 21.77
N TYR A 44 -38.36 1.52 21.35
CA TYR A 44 -36.98 1.27 21.76
C TYR A 44 -36.10 1.03 20.54
N GLN A 45 -34.89 1.56 20.62
CA GLN A 45 -33.80 1.29 19.69
C GLN A 45 -32.90 0.23 20.32
N VAL A 46 -32.86 -0.94 19.69
CA VAL A 46 -32.12 -2.10 20.17
C VAL A 46 -31.11 -2.59 19.14
N GLU A 47 -30.17 -3.39 19.58
CA GLU A 47 -29.17 -4.05 18.74
C GLU A 47 -29.31 -5.56 18.91
N VAL A 48 -28.79 -6.32 17.95
CA VAL A 48 -28.81 -7.79 18.03
C VAL A 48 -28.16 -8.30 19.32
N ARG A 49 -27.13 -7.59 19.80
CA ARG A 49 -26.44 -7.91 21.06
C ARG A 49 -27.34 -7.83 22.31
N HIS A 50 -28.43 -7.06 22.26
CA HIS A 50 -29.40 -7.00 23.37
C HIS A 50 -30.33 -8.20 23.39
N LEU A 51 -30.34 -9.03 22.34
CA LEU A 51 -31.33 -10.09 22.12
C LEU A 51 -30.73 -11.49 22.18
N VAL A 52 -29.41 -11.62 22.38
CA VAL A 52 -28.70 -12.90 22.39
C VAL A 52 -27.76 -12.98 23.59
N GLU A 53 -27.46 -14.21 24.01
CA GLU A 53 -26.62 -14.48 25.18
C GLU A 53 -25.12 -14.23 24.91
N HIS A 54 -24.61 -14.73 23.78
CA HIS A 54 -23.19 -14.62 23.44
C HIS A 54 -22.94 -13.44 22.49
N VAL A 55 -22.25 -12.42 23.00
CA VAL A 55 -22.11 -11.11 22.34
C VAL A 55 -20.67 -10.71 22.01
N SER A 56 -19.68 -11.50 22.44
CA SER A 56 -18.26 -11.16 22.29
C SER A 56 -17.79 -11.02 20.83
N HIS A 57 -18.48 -11.66 19.90
CA HIS A 57 -18.23 -11.55 18.46
C HIS A 57 -19.09 -10.51 17.75
N LEU A 58 -20.04 -9.88 18.44
CA LEU A 58 -20.96 -8.87 17.89
C LEU A 58 -20.35 -7.46 17.98
N PRO A 59 -20.82 -6.50 17.16
CA PRO A 59 -20.34 -5.12 17.23
C PRO A 59 -20.59 -4.55 18.64
N PRO A 60 -19.81 -3.54 19.09
CA PRO A 60 -20.06 -2.85 20.36
C PRO A 60 -21.40 -2.14 20.31
N GLU A 61 -21.89 -1.79 21.49
CA GLU A 61 -23.09 -0.98 21.63
C GLU A 61 -22.79 0.46 21.22
N VAL A 62 -23.69 1.05 20.44
CA VAL A 62 -23.61 2.46 20.06
C VAL A 62 -24.74 3.23 20.73
N ALA A 63 -24.45 4.49 21.08
CA ALA A 63 -25.40 5.38 21.72
C ALA A 63 -26.78 5.38 21.01
N SER A 64 -27.83 5.35 21.83
CA SER A 64 -29.22 5.22 21.40
C SER A 64 -30.04 6.39 21.94
N HIS A 65 -30.94 6.93 21.11
CA HIS A 65 -31.85 8.01 21.54
C HIS A 65 -33.07 7.47 22.31
N TYR A 66 -33.38 6.19 22.12
CA TYR A 66 -34.49 5.50 22.78
C TYR A 66 -33.96 4.20 23.40
N PRO A 67 -33.13 4.29 24.46
CA PRO A 67 -32.51 3.12 25.08
C PRO A 67 -33.56 2.26 25.77
N VAL A 68 -33.24 0.98 25.96
CA VAL A 68 -34.10 0.02 26.66
C VAL A 68 -33.43 -0.42 27.96
N GLN A 69 -34.21 -0.75 28.98
CA GLN A 69 -33.68 -1.40 30.18
C GLN A 69 -33.29 -2.85 29.82
N CYS A 70 -31.98 -3.06 29.64
CA CYS A 70 -31.42 -4.35 29.27
C CYS A 70 -31.34 -5.29 30.48
N ARG A 71 -31.76 -6.55 30.28
CA ARG A 71 -31.34 -7.70 31.11
C ARG A 71 -29.95 -8.17 30.62
N PRO A 72 -29.31 -9.16 31.27
CA PRO A 72 -28.08 -9.76 30.73
C PRO A 72 -28.20 -10.17 29.25
N PHE A 73 -29.40 -10.64 28.87
CA PHE A 73 -29.86 -10.72 27.48
C PHE A 73 -31.40 -10.59 27.45
N GLY A 74 -31.93 -10.07 26.35
CA GLY A 74 -33.36 -9.86 26.14
C GLY A 74 -33.88 -8.49 26.61
N VAL A 75 -35.10 -8.18 26.18
CA VAL A 75 -35.79 -6.91 26.46
C VAL A 75 -37.00 -7.17 27.36
N SER A 76 -37.15 -6.37 28.41
CA SER A 76 -38.36 -6.42 29.26
C SER A 76 -39.47 -5.60 28.60
N LEU A 77 -40.64 -6.22 28.40
CA LEU A 77 -41.81 -5.57 27.82
C LEU A 77 -42.87 -5.32 28.89
N ALA A 78 -43.51 -4.15 28.85
CA ALA A 78 -44.61 -3.82 29.75
C ALA A 78 -45.89 -4.54 29.31
N GLU A 79 -46.60 -5.12 30.28
CA GLU A 79 -47.88 -5.78 30.02
C GLU A 79 -48.94 -4.79 29.52
N GLY A 80 -49.75 -5.21 28.55
CA GLY A 80 -50.86 -4.40 28.03
C GLY A 80 -50.45 -3.19 27.16
N ARG A 81 -49.15 -3.00 26.87
CA ARG A 81 -48.66 -1.91 26.00
C ARG A 81 -48.17 -2.45 24.66
N HIS A 82 -48.43 -1.71 23.59
CA HIS A 82 -47.87 -2.04 22.28
C HIS A 82 -46.43 -1.52 22.22
N THR A 83 -45.46 -2.43 22.08
CA THR A 83 -44.03 -2.09 22.00
C THR A 83 -43.49 -2.31 20.60
N VAL A 84 -42.74 -1.32 20.10
CA VAL A 84 -42.01 -1.39 18.83
C VAL A 84 -40.52 -1.38 19.10
N LEU A 85 -39.82 -2.42 18.63
CA LEU A 85 -38.36 -2.53 18.69
C LEU A 85 -37.76 -2.22 17.32
N GLN A 86 -37.04 -1.11 17.22
CA GLN A 86 -36.20 -0.81 16.07
C GLN A 86 -34.85 -1.50 16.26
N VAL A 87 -34.63 -2.59 15.53
CA VAL A 87 -33.36 -3.34 15.58
C VAL A 87 -32.35 -2.74 14.59
N ARG A 88 -31.14 -2.42 15.06
CA ARG A 88 -30.03 -2.02 14.17
C ARG A 88 -29.65 -3.21 13.26
N PRO A 89 -29.58 -3.04 11.94
CA PRO A 89 -29.13 -4.08 11.03
C PRO A 89 -27.74 -4.62 11.39
N LEU A 90 -27.56 -5.93 11.31
CA LEU A 90 -26.27 -6.57 11.58
C LEU A 90 -25.41 -6.57 10.31
N ARG A 91 -24.85 -5.40 10.01
CA ARG A 91 -24.11 -5.07 8.78
C ARG A 91 -22.73 -4.52 9.13
N ALA A 92 -21.79 -4.60 8.19
CA ALA A 92 -20.46 -4.03 8.33
C ALA A 92 -19.97 -3.46 7.00
N LEU A 93 -19.11 -2.46 7.04
CA LEU A 93 -18.37 -2.03 5.85
C LEU A 93 -17.08 -2.84 5.72
N CYS A 94 -16.83 -3.36 4.53
CA CYS A 94 -15.62 -4.13 4.22
C CYS A 94 -14.87 -3.49 3.04
N PRO A 95 -13.54 -3.29 3.12
CA PRO A 95 -12.78 -2.70 2.03
C PRO A 95 -12.93 -3.52 0.75
N LEU A 96 -13.07 -2.86 -0.40
CA LEU A 96 -13.03 -3.53 -1.69
C LEU A 96 -11.59 -3.96 -1.99
N LEU A 97 -11.35 -5.27 -1.93
CA LEU A 97 -10.06 -5.89 -2.26
C LEU A 97 -10.25 -6.89 -3.39
N SER A 98 -9.70 -6.58 -4.57
CA SER A 98 -9.76 -7.49 -5.72
C SER A 98 -8.86 -8.69 -5.48
N THR A 99 -9.36 -9.87 -5.83
CA THR A 99 -8.62 -11.15 -5.76
C THR A 99 -8.06 -11.57 -7.13
N ASP A 100 -8.30 -10.78 -8.18
CA ASP A 100 -7.77 -11.09 -9.51
C ASP A 100 -6.25 -10.91 -9.52
N PRO A 101 -5.48 -11.75 -10.24
CA PRO A 101 -4.02 -11.63 -10.31
C PRO A 101 -3.56 -10.45 -11.18
N GLN A 102 -4.47 -9.88 -11.97
CA GLN A 102 -4.18 -8.73 -12.81
C GLN A 102 -4.10 -7.45 -11.97
N PHE A 103 -3.22 -6.54 -12.38
CA PHE A 103 -3.11 -5.24 -11.75
C PHE A 103 -4.41 -4.44 -11.89
N CYS A 104 -4.87 -3.86 -10.78
CA CYS A 104 -5.86 -2.79 -10.81
C CYS A 104 -5.45 -1.63 -9.88
N THR A 105 -5.81 -0.40 -10.25
CA THR A 105 -5.47 0.78 -9.45
C THR A 105 -6.24 0.87 -8.14
N LEU A 106 -7.42 0.24 -8.04
CA LEU A 106 -8.15 0.06 -6.79
C LEU A 106 -7.29 -0.67 -5.75
N ASN A 107 -6.72 -1.83 -6.08
CA ASN A 107 -5.86 -2.56 -5.14
C ASN A 107 -4.58 -1.79 -4.83
N LEU A 108 -3.99 -1.10 -5.81
CA LEU A 108 -2.82 -0.26 -5.59
C LEU A 108 -3.09 0.77 -4.47
N TYR A 109 -4.26 1.40 -4.47
CA TYR A 109 -4.67 2.36 -3.44
C TYR A 109 -5.12 1.70 -2.12
N GLN A 110 -6.00 0.70 -2.18
CA GLN A 110 -6.55 0.08 -0.98
C GLN A 110 -5.46 -0.61 -0.15
N LEU A 111 -4.56 -1.34 -0.79
CA LEU A 111 -3.44 -2.00 -0.09
C LEU A 111 -2.37 -1.00 0.37
N ALA A 112 -2.34 0.22 -0.19
CA ALA A 112 -1.51 1.29 0.34
C ALA A 112 -2.04 1.75 1.70
N LEU A 113 -3.37 1.89 1.83
CA LEU A 113 -4.01 2.14 3.12
C LEU A 113 -3.80 0.96 4.08
N MET A 114 -3.98 -0.27 3.63
CA MET A 114 -3.82 -1.46 4.48
C MET A 114 -2.38 -1.67 4.97
N ALA A 115 -1.37 -1.29 4.19
CA ALA A 115 0.04 -1.36 4.63
C ALA A 115 0.34 -0.50 5.86
N THR A 116 -0.58 0.40 6.23
CA THR A 116 -0.50 1.20 7.45
C THR A 116 -1.13 0.55 8.68
N LEU A 117 -1.89 -0.55 8.53
CA LEU A 117 -2.54 -1.25 9.65
C LEU A 117 -1.57 -1.79 10.71
N GLY A 118 -0.27 -1.89 10.39
CA GLY A 118 0.76 -2.13 11.41
C GLY A 118 0.79 -1.08 12.53
N ASN A 119 0.19 0.10 12.34
CA ASN A 119 0.02 1.14 13.36
C ASN A 119 -1.12 0.88 14.35
N CYS A 120 -2.01 -0.08 14.11
CA CYS A 120 -3.20 -0.27 14.95
C CYS A 120 -2.77 -0.64 16.38
N PRO A 121 -2.96 0.25 17.37
CA PRO A 121 -2.60 -0.06 18.73
C PRO A 121 -3.68 -0.99 19.28
N PHE A 122 -3.45 -2.30 19.24
CA PHE A 122 -4.24 -3.25 20.04
C PHE A 122 -4.13 -2.97 21.56
N GLY A 123 -3.31 -2.01 21.99
CA GLY A 123 -3.26 -1.49 23.35
C GLY A 123 -2.86 -0.03 23.40
N HIS A 124 -3.69 0.80 24.05
CA HIS A 124 -3.24 2.07 24.61
C HIS A 124 -2.45 1.83 25.91
N PRO A 125 -1.34 2.54 26.16
CA PRO A 125 -0.68 2.56 27.45
C PRO A 125 -1.31 3.65 28.33
N ALA A 126 -2.51 3.41 28.86
CA ALA A 126 -3.02 4.14 30.01
C ALA A 126 -4.10 3.31 30.68
N GLY A 127 -3.83 2.86 31.90
CA GLY A 127 -4.72 2.06 32.73
C GLY A 127 -6.05 2.74 33.03
N LYS A 128 -7.01 2.62 32.11
CA LYS A 128 -8.43 2.66 32.42
C LYS A 128 -9.04 1.41 31.79
N SER A 129 -9.45 0.50 32.66
CA SER A 129 -10.31 -0.64 32.34
C SER A 129 -11.58 -0.15 31.67
N GLY A 130 -11.55 -0.06 30.35
CA GLY A 130 -12.68 0.07 29.47
C GLY A 130 -12.33 -0.75 28.24
N VAL A 131 -12.98 -1.90 28.08
CA VAL A 131 -12.82 -2.78 26.93
C VAL A 131 -13.37 -2.04 25.70
N SER A 132 -12.52 -1.23 25.07
CA SER A 132 -12.68 -0.84 23.68
C SER A 132 -12.06 -1.95 22.83
N THR A 133 -12.87 -2.97 22.55
CA THR A 133 -12.55 -4.00 21.56
C THR A 133 -12.16 -3.35 20.23
N PRO A 134 -10.97 -3.62 19.68
CA PRO A 134 -10.61 -3.19 18.33
C PRO A 134 -11.46 -3.99 17.34
N GLY A 135 -12.44 -3.32 16.75
CA GLY A 135 -13.55 -3.95 16.01
C GLY A 135 -14.91 -3.35 16.37
N GLY A 136 -14.96 -2.58 17.46
CA GLY A 136 -15.94 -1.56 17.65
C GLY A 136 -15.53 -0.29 16.93
N GLU A 137 -16.32 0.11 15.92
CA GLU A 137 -16.15 1.31 15.11
C GLU A 137 -14.73 1.87 15.22
N LEU A 138 -13.82 1.43 14.32
CA LEU A 138 -12.92 2.42 13.73
C LEU A 138 -13.85 3.60 13.47
N SER A 139 -13.80 4.66 14.26
CA SER A 139 -14.67 5.80 14.05
C SER A 139 -14.36 6.21 12.62
N MET A 140 -15.27 5.91 11.70
CA MET A 140 -15.16 6.13 10.25
C MET A 140 -15.19 7.62 9.91
N VAL A 141 -14.77 8.44 10.86
CA VAL A 141 -14.79 9.87 10.85
C VAL A 141 -13.38 10.39 10.56
N ASP A 142 -12.32 9.73 11.04
CA ASP A 142 -10.95 10.19 10.84
C ASP A 142 -10.07 9.07 10.28
N TRP A 143 -10.06 8.90 8.94
CA TRP A 143 -9.04 8.10 8.23
C TRP A 143 -7.69 8.81 8.21
N GLN A 144 -7.29 9.27 9.39
CA GLN A 144 -6.01 9.84 9.71
C GLN A 144 -5.21 8.75 10.43
N VAL A 145 -4.38 8.06 9.66
CA VAL A 145 -3.52 6.95 10.11
C VAL A 145 -2.43 7.41 11.08
N SER A 146 -2.08 8.69 11.03
CA SER A 146 -1.15 9.36 11.94
C SER A 146 -1.65 10.77 12.25
N PRO A 147 -1.58 11.26 13.50
CA PRO A 147 -1.90 12.66 13.83
C PRO A 147 -1.12 13.69 13.00
N GLU A 148 0.03 13.29 12.47
CA GLU A 148 0.92 14.11 11.63
C GLU A 148 0.50 14.14 10.14
N GLN A 149 -0.46 13.31 9.73
CA GLN A 149 -0.92 13.20 8.36
C GLN A 149 -1.55 14.51 7.89
N SER A 150 -1.01 15.05 6.80
CA SER A 150 -1.45 16.33 6.24
C SER A 150 -2.86 16.31 5.63
N LYS A 151 -3.30 15.16 5.11
CA LYS A 151 -4.58 15.00 4.37
C LYS A 151 -5.21 13.64 4.64
N ALA A 152 -6.52 13.58 4.91
CA ALA A 152 -7.24 12.31 5.06
C ALA A 152 -7.39 11.54 3.73
N TYR A 153 -7.40 10.21 3.79
CA TYR A 153 -7.58 9.31 2.64
C TYR A 153 -8.50 8.16 3.03
N TYR A 154 -9.68 8.09 2.42
CA TYR A 154 -10.70 7.11 2.76
C TYR A 154 -10.64 5.88 1.84
N PRO A 155 -10.73 4.65 2.38
CA PRO A 155 -10.87 3.45 1.55
C PRO A 155 -12.25 3.35 0.90
N LEU A 156 -12.33 2.57 -0.17
CA LEU A 156 -13.61 2.20 -0.79
C LEU A 156 -14.23 1.00 -0.06
N TYR A 157 -15.52 1.10 0.28
CA TYR A 157 -16.23 0.13 1.10
C TYR A 157 -17.45 -0.48 0.43
N GLU A 158 -17.62 -1.79 0.59
CA GLU A 158 -18.88 -2.49 0.33
C GLU A 158 -19.61 -2.71 1.64
N ASP A 159 -20.93 -2.54 1.63
CA ASP A 159 -21.77 -2.86 2.79
C ASP A 159 -22.14 -4.35 2.74
N VAL A 160 -21.64 -5.13 3.70
CA VAL A 160 -21.70 -6.59 3.74
C VAL A 160 -22.44 -7.10 4.98
N GLN A 161 -22.81 -8.38 4.97
CA GLN A 161 -23.26 -9.07 6.18
C GLN A 161 -22.14 -8.98 7.22
N TYR A 162 -22.48 -8.79 8.49
CA TYR A 162 -21.47 -8.62 9.55
C TYR A 162 -20.47 -9.80 9.62
N SER A 163 -20.94 -11.02 9.34
CA SER A 163 -20.13 -12.24 9.21
C SER A 163 -19.08 -12.21 8.10
N ARG A 164 -19.17 -11.29 7.11
CA ARG A 164 -18.23 -11.16 5.98
C ARG A 164 -17.23 -9.99 6.11
N ARG A 165 -17.24 -9.30 7.25
CA ARG A 165 -16.26 -8.23 7.56
C ARG A 165 -14.85 -8.82 7.68
N LEU A 166 -13.83 -7.97 7.63
CA LEU A 166 -12.50 -8.34 8.12
C LEU A 166 -12.58 -8.60 9.63
N GLU A 167 -12.33 -9.84 10.01
CA GLU A 167 -12.59 -10.37 11.34
C GLU A 167 -11.43 -10.07 12.29
N ILE A 168 -11.80 -9.70 13.52
CA ILE A 168 -10.96 -9.75 14.72
C ILE A 168 -11.56 -10.82 15.62
N VAL A 169 -10.73 -11.74 16.11
CA VAL A 169 -11.20 -12.83 16.98
C VAL A 169 -11.88 -12.27 18.24
N PRO A 170 -13.00 -12.87 18.68
CA PRO A 170 -13.68 -12.44 19.90
C PRO A 170 -12.80 -12.71 21.13
N PHE A 171 -12.98 -11.90 22.16
CA PHE A 171 -12.38 -12.14 23.48
C PHE A 171 -13.45 -12.50 24.49
N ASP A 172 -13.48 -13.78 24.89
CA ASP A 172 -14.40 -14.33 25.88
C ASP A 172 -13.75 -15.54 26.56
N PRO A 173 -13.10 -15.35 27.73
CA PRO A 173 -12.41 -16.43 28.43
C PRO A 173 -13.32 -17.57 28.88
N VAL A 174 -14.64 -17.33 29.02
CA VAL A 174 -15.62 -18.36 29.42
C VAL A 174 -15.96 -19.25 28.23
N LEU A 175 -16.20 -18.65 27.05
CA LEU A 175 -16.51 -19.39 25.83
C LEU A 175 -15.30 -20.06 25.19
N TYR A 176 -14.10 -19.49 25.40
CA TYR A 176 -12.87 -19.97 24.79
C TYR A 176 -11.84 -20.25 25.88
N PRO A 177 -11.91 -21.41 26.57
CA PRO A 177 -11.00 -21.74 27.68
C PRO A 177 -9.52 -21.86 27.28
N SER A 178 -9.21 -21.97 25.98
CA SER A 178 -7.84 -21.81 25.46
C SER A 178 -7.26 -20.39 25.70
N ILE A 179 -8.11 -19.45 26.10
CA ILE A 179 -7.79 -18.08 26.54
C ILE A 179 -7.62 -18.02 28.08
N ASP A 180 -7.81 -19.11 28.83
CA ASP A 180 -7.77 -19.08 30.30
C ASP A 180 -6.34 -19.02 30.88
N SER A 181 -6.23 -18.20 31.93
CA SER A 181 -5.06 -17.69 32.63
C SER A 181 -4.29 -18.69 33.49
N LEU A 182 -4.75 -19.94 33.60
CA LEU A 182 -4.04 -21.01 34.32
C LEU A 182 -2.77 -21.49 33.60
N SER A 183 -2.54 -21.03 32.35
CA SER A 183 -1.39 -21.41 31.51
C SER A 183 -0.35 -20.28 31.33
N GLY A 184 -0.02 -19.50 32.36
CA GLY A 184 1.14 -18.59 32.37
C GLY A 184 1.31 -17.69 31.11
N ARG A 185 2.55 -17.49 30.64
CA ARG A 185 2.97 -16.62 29.50
C ARG A 185 2.33 -16.94 28.13
N GLY A 186 1.37 -17.87 28.01
CA GLY A 186 0.81 -18.38 26.76
C GLY A 186 -0.65 -17.98 26.43
N GLN A 187 -1.24 -16.99 27.10
CA GLN A 187 -2.63 -16.59 26.87
C GLN A 187 -2.84 -15.95 25.47
N GLU A 188 -3.73 -16.53 24.65
CA GLU A 188 -4.12 -15.94 23.37
C GLU A 188 -5.13 -14.81 23.55
N THR A 189 -4.76 -13.60 23.13
CA THR A 189 -5.62 -12.41 23.03
C THR A 189 -5.85 -12.05 21.56
N PRO A 190 -6.89 -11.25 21.22
CA PRO A 190 -7.02 -10.75 19.86
C PRO A 190 -5.77 -10.03 19.35
N SER A 191 -5.07 -9.31 20.24
CA SER A 191 -3.77 -8.70 19.94
C SER A 191 -2.74 -9.76 19.53
N SER A 192 -2.48 -10.78 20.36
CA SER A 192 -1.45 -11.79 20.07
C SER A 192 -1.78 -12.68 18.87
N VAL A 193 -3.07 -12.83 18.52
CA VAL A 193 -3.50 -13.60 17.34
C VAL A 193 -3.33 -12.82 16.06
N HIS A 194 -3.62 -11.51 16.08
CA HIS A 194 -3.64 -10.69 14.86
C HIS A 194 -2.40 -9.83 14.67
N PHE A 195 -1.63 -9.57 15.73
CA PHE A 195 -0.58 -8.56 15.73
C PHE A 195 0.71 -9.08 16.36
N ARG A 196 1.83 -8.75 15.70
CA ARG A 196 3.18 -8.93 16.26
C ARG A 196 3.93 -7.62 16.17
N GLY A 197 4.24 -7.03 17.32
CA GLY A 197 4.84 -5.70 17.43
C GLY A 197 6.37 -5.69 17.62
N ASP A 198 6.96 -6.86 17.83
CA ASP A 198 8.36 -7.04 18.24
C ASP A 198 9.18 -7.81 17.20
N VAL A 199 8.86 -7.67 15.91
CA VAL A 199 9.62 -8.34 14.85
C VAL A 199 11.00 -7.69 14.76
N ARG A 200 12.07 -8.46 15.05
CA ARG A 200 13.45 -7.93 15.11
C ARG A 200 14.28 -8.32 13.90
N PHE A 201 15.31 -7.53 13.62
CA PHE A 201 16.35 -7.83 12.62
C PHE A 201 17.60 -8.31 13.39
N GLY A 202 17.81 -9.62 13.51
CA GLY A 202 18.90 -10.15 14.34
C GLY A 202 18.82 -9.73 15.83
N ALA A 203 19.96 -9.76 16.54
CA ALA A 203 20.03 -9.59 18.00
C ALA A 203 19.80 -8.14 18.50
N GLU A 204 20.12 -7.12 17.69
CA GLU A 204 20.04 -5.69 18.08
C GLU A 204 19.22 -4.82 17.11
N GLY A 205 18.63 -5.41 16.06
CA GLY A 205 18.10 -4.61 14.96
C GLY A 205 16.74 -3.97 15.18
N THR A 206 16.39 -3.09 14.24
CA THR A 206 15.16 -2.30 14.14
C THR A 206 13.90 -3.14 14.41
N SER A 207 12.81 -2.54 14.87
CA SER A 207 11.53 -3.26 14.97
C SER A 207 10.76 -3.16 13.64
N ALA A 208 10.11 -4.25 13.24
CA ALA A 208 9.00 -4.28 12.29
C ALA A 208 7.73 -4.73 13.03
N GLN A 209 6.59 -4.50 12.41
CA GLN A 209 5.28 -4.86 12.94
C GLN A 209 4.50 -5.58 11.85
N ALA A 210 3.78 -6.63 12.24
CA ALA A 210 2.92 -7.36 11.34
C ALA A 210 1.50 -7.42 11.89
N PHE A 211 0.54 -7.26 10.99
CA PHE A 211 -0.88 -7.40 11.28
C PHE A 211 -1.51 -8.38 10.28
N VAL A 212 -2.34 -9.28 10.76
CA VAL A 212 -3.08 -10.25 9.93
C VAL A 212 -4.57 -10.22 10.26
N THR A 213 -5.42 -10.23 9.25
CA THR A 213 -6.88 -10.34 9.37
C THR A 213 -7.45 -11.08 8.18
N HIS A 214 -8.68 -11.58 8.26
CA HIS A 214 -9.33 -12.30 7.18
C HIS A 214 -10.80 -11.98 7.05
N ASN A 215 -11.36 -12.26 5.88
CA ASN A 215 -12.78 -12.52 5.71
C ASN A 215 -12.98 -13.85 4.95
N ASP A 216 -14.15 -14.05 4.36
CA ASP A 216 -14.49 -15.24 3.58
C ASP A 216 -13.74 -15.33 2.24
N LYS A 217 -13.19 -14.22 1.74
CA LYS A 217 -12.55 -14.12 0.40
C LYS A 217 -11.03 -13.98 0.47
N VAL A 218 -10.52 -13.22 1.45
CA VAL A 218 -9.11 -12.82 1.55
C VAL A 218 -8.57 -12.98 2.97
N ILE A 219 -7.27 -13.26 3.05
CA ILE A 219 -6.44 -13.01 4.23
C ILE A 219 -5.50 -11.87 3.87
N VAL A 220 -5.47 -10.82 4.69
CA VAL A 220 -4.60 -9.66 4.49
C VAL A 220 -3.50 -9.72 5.54
N ILE A 221 -2.25 -9.65 5.10
CA ILE A 221 -1.06 -9.52 5.95
C ILE A 221 -0.38 -8.21 5.62
N ALA A 222 -0.36 -7.29 6.59
CA ALA A 222 0.31 -5.99 6.47
C ALA A 222 1.60 -6.00 7.28
N VAL A 223 2.72 -5.64 6.64
CA VAL A 223 4.04 -5.56 7.29
C VAL A 223 4.54 -4.13 7.23
N ARG A 224 4.80 -3.55 8.40
CA ARG A 224 5.28 -2.18 8.57
C ARG A 224 6.67 -2.17 9.21
N SER A 225 7.52 -1.22 8.81
CA SER A 225 8.75 -0.89 9.55
C SER A 225 8.43 0.07 10.70
N SER A 226 8.92 -0.20 11.91
CA SER A 226 8.73 0.67 13.08
C SER A 226 9.99 1.44 13.50
N GLY A 227 11.06 1.40 12.69
CA GLY A 227 12.28 2.17 12.94
C GLY A 227 12.35 3.53 12.26
N SER A 228 13.08 4.45 12.88
CA SER A 228 13.55 5.68 12.22
C SER A 228 14.67 5.37 11.22
N TRP A 229 14.75 6.16 10.14
CA TRP A 229 15.81 6.11 9.13
C TRP A 229 17.24 6.06 9.66
N SER A 230 17.52 6.71 10.79
CA SER A 230 18.84 6.68 11.43
C SER A 230 19.19 5.34 12.11
N GLN A 231 18.17 4.54 12.44
CA GLN A 231 18.31 3.19 12.98
C GLN A 231 18.31 2.15 11.86
N LEU A 232 17.54 2.41 10.79
CA LEU A 232 17.54 1.63 9.55
C LEU A 232 18.96 1.54 8.98
N SER A 233 19.71 2.64 9.02
CA SER A 233 21.02 2.69 8.40
C SER A 233 22.09 1.84 9.08
N ARG A 234 21.98 1.64 10.40
CA ARG A 234 22.95 0.86 11.19
C ARG A 234 22.89 -0.65 10.92
N ASN A 235 21.75 -1.15 10.41
CA ASN A 235 21.48 -2.58 10.20
C ASN A 235 21.70 -3.04 8.75
N ALA A 236 22.36 -2.22 7.94
CA ALA A 236 22.67 -2.45 6.53
C ALA A 236 23.69 -3.56 6.27
N ASP A 237 24.54 -3.86 7.25
CA ASP A 237 25.69 -4.76 7.08
C ASP A 237 25.36 -6.25 7.31
N VAL A 238 24.10 -6.66 7.15
CA VAL A 238 23.76 -8.08 7.23
C VAL A 238 24.11 -8.77 5.90
N ARG A 239 24.98 -9.77 5.99
CA ARG A 239 25.40 -10.61 4.85
C ARG A 239 24.19 -11.30 4.20
N GLN A 240 24.32 -11.59 2.92
CA GLN A 240 23.41 -12.53 2.26
C GLN A 240 23.45 -13.88 2.95
N VAL A 241 22.28 -14.47 3.12
CA VAL A 241 22.10 -15.82 3.66
C VAL A 241 21.30 -16.65 2.67
N PRO A 242 21.54 -17.97 2.60
CA PRO A 242 20.70 -18.87 1.80
C PRO A 242 19.24 -18.78 2.25
N PHE A 243 18.32 -18.77 1.29
CA PHE A 243 16.89 -18.90 1.57
C PHE A 243 16.55 -20.37 1.80
N GLU A 244 16.31 -20.78 3.06
CA GLU A 244 16.23 -22.21 3.44
C GLU A 244 15.03 -22.93 2.80
N GLU A 245 13.95 -22.20 2.49
CA GLU A 245 12.73 -22.75 1.90
C GLU A 245 12.78 -22.88 0.36
N GLY A 246 13.89 -22.49 -0.27
CA GLY A 246 13.98 -22.47 -1.72
C GLY A 246 15.37 -22.21 -2.29
N GLU A 247 15.40 -21.49 -3.41
CA GLU A 247 16.62 -21.21 -4.15
C GLU A 247 17.07 -19.75 -3.96
N GLY A 248 18.38 -19.54 -4.01
CA GLY A 248 19.00 -18.22 -3.94
C GLY A 248 19.26 -17.72 -2.53
N HIS A 249 19.70 -16.46 -2.47
CA HIS A 249 20.07 -15.77 -1.25
C HIS A 249 19.21 -14.55 -1.02
N VAL A 250 18.97 -14.27 0.25
CA VAL A 250 18.19 -13.13 0.73
C VAL A 250 19.01 -12.33 1.74
N HIS A 251 18.61 -11.08 1.96
CA HIS A 251 19.21 -10.25 3.00
C HIS A 251 18.88 -10.84 4.38
N GLY A 252 19.90 -11.23 5.16
CA GLY A 252 19.69 -11.96 6.41
C GLY A 252 18.77 -11.25 7.40
N GLY A 253 18.89 -9.93 7.55
CA GLY A 253 18.02 -9.17 8.46
C GLY A 253 16.56 -9.15 8.02
N PHE A 254 16.29 -9.13 6.70
CA PHE A 254 14.92 -9.21 6.20
C PHE A 254 14.38 -10.63 6.33
N TYR A 255 15.25 -11.64 6.21
CA TYR A 255 14.88 -13.04 6.38
C TYR A 255 14.53 -13.39 7.82
N ASP A 256 15.34 -12.96 8.80
CA ASP A 256 15.05 -13.15 10.23
C ASP A 256 13.70 -12.53 10.62
N ALA A 257 13.42 -11.33 10.11
CA ALA A 257 12.14 -10.67 10.29
C ALA A 257 11.01 -11.43 9.58
N ALA A 258 11.22 -11.89 8.35
CA ALA A 258 10.23 -12.66 7.60
C ALA A 258 9.88 -13.98 8.28
N ARG A 259 10.85 -14.67 8.91
CA ARG A 259 10.59 -15.91 9.70
C ARG A 259 9.69 -15.63 10.91
N GLN A 260 9.93 -14.55 11.64
CA GLN A 260 9.06 -14.14 12.74
C GLN A 260 7.65 -13.76 12.27
N VAL A 261 7.52 -13.05 11.12
CA VAL A 261 6.20 -12.76 10.55
C VAL A 261 5.53 -14.03 10.03
N TYR A 262 6.32 -14.96 9.50
CA TYR A 262 5.84 -16.27 9.06
C TYR A 262 5.26 -17.06 10.24
N GLU A 263 5.90 -17.11 11.40
CA GLU A 263 5.33 -17.76 12.60
C GLU A 263 3.93 -17.24 12.97
N LEU A 264 3.72 -15.91 12.89
CA LEU A 264 2.40 -15.30 13.11
C LEU A 264 1.42 -15.75 12.02
N ALA A 265 1.81 -15.62 10.75
CA ALA A 265 0.95 -15.95 9.61
C ALA A 265 0.60 -17.44 9.57
N ASP A 266 1.56 -18.32 9.84
CA ASP A 266 1.45 -19.78 9.83
C ASP A 266 0.43 -20.25 10.89
N SER A 267 0.59 -19.79 12.13
CA SER A 267 -0.36 -20.03 13.22
C SER A 267 -1.76 -19.47 12.92
N TYR A 268 -1.83 -18.31 12.26
CA TYR A 268 -3.10 -17.72 11.85
C TYR A 268 -3.78 -18.54 10.74
N LEU A 269 -3.01 -18.98 9.75
CA LEU A 269 -3.50 -19.79 8.63
C LEU A 269 -4.01 -21.15 9.12
N ASP A 270 -3.35 -21.79 10.09
CA ASP A 270 -3.85 -23.04 10.70
C ASP A 270 -5.27 -22.90 11.27
N LYS A 271 -5.59 -21.71 11.79
CA LYS A 271 -6.89 -21.42 12.42
C LYS A 271 -7.96 -21.00 11.41
N PHE A 272 -7.59 -20.19 10.41
CA PHE A 272 -8.55 -19.42 9.61
C PHE A 272 -8.46 -19.62 8.09
N TYR A 273 -7.43 -20.33 7.59
CA TYR A 273 -7.31 -20.60 6.18
C TYR A 273 -8.30 -21.67 5.72
N ALA A 274 -9.13 -21.30 4.74
CA ALA A 274 -10.15 -22.12 4.11
C ALA A 274 -10.12 -21.98 2.58
N GLY A 275 -8.97 -21.58 2.00
CA GLY A 275 -8.79 -21.37 0.57
C GLY A 275 -8.96 -19.92 0.09
N GLN A 276 -8.97 -18.94 0.99
CA GLN A 276 -8.95 -17.52 0.65
C GLN A 276 -7.70 -17.15 -0.16
N LYS A 277 -7.77 -16.04 -0.90
CA LYS A 277 -6.57 -15.41 -1.46
C LYS A 277 -5.74 -14.77 -0.34
N VAL A 278 -4.42 -14.90 -0.36
CA VAL A 278 -3.55 -14.21 0.60
C VAL A 278 -3.00 -12.94 -0.05
N LEU A 279 -3.30 -11.79 0.53
CA LEU A 279 -2.81 -10.48 0.11
C LEU A 279 -1.76 -10.00 1.12
N VAL A 280 -0.51 -9.85 0.66
CA VAL A 280 0.58 -9.30 1.47
C VAL A 280 0.84 -7.87 1.01
N CYS A 281 0.97 -6.94 1.95
CA CYS A 281 1.33 -5.56 1.66
C CYS A 281 2.37 -5.01 2.64
N GLY A 282 3.24 -4.13 2.16
CA GLY A 282 4.25 -3.51 3.02
C GLY A 282 5.00 -2.35 2.38
N HIS A 283 5.43 -1.43 3.23
CA HIS A 283 6.15 -0.23 2.84
C HIS A 283 7.62 -0.27 3.30
N SER A 284 8.53 0.28 2.49
CA SER A 284 9.97 0.32 2.80
C SER A 284 10.49 -1.08 3.14
N GLN A 285 11.18 -1.27 4.27
CA GLN A 285 11.61 -2.59 4.75
C GLN A 285 10.47 -3.60 4.88
N GLY A 286 9.26 -3.16 5.24
CA GLY A 286 8.09 -4.04 5.33
C GLY A 286 7.75 -4.68 3.99
N GLY A 287 8.01 -3.98 2.87
CA GLY A 287 7.86 -4.55 1.53
C GLY A 287 8.93 -5.59 1.19
N ALA A 288 10.17 -5.38 1.64
CA ALA A 288 11.25 -6.37 1.49
C ALA A 288 10.98 -7.65 2.31
N ILE A 289 10.54 -7.49 3.56
CA ILE A 289 10.09 -8.61 4.42
C ILE A 289 8.89 -9.31 3.78
N GLY A 290 7.92 -8.54 3.26
CA GLY A 290 6.73 -9.04 2.57
C GLY A 290 7.05 -9.90 1.35
N LEU A 291 8.12 -9.59 0.60
CA LEU A 291 8.58 -10.42 -0.53
C LEU A 291 9.05 -11.79 -0.08
N ILE A 292 9.89 -11.84 0.95
CA ILE A 292 10.42 -13.10 1.47
C ILE A 292 9.28 -13.92 2.08
N LEU A 293 8.42 -13.28 2.90
CA LEU A 293 7.24 -13.89 3.49
C LEU A 293 6.30 -14.48 2.42
N ALA A 294 6.01 -13.73 1.35
CA ALA A 294 5.14 -14.19 0.28
C ALA A 294 5.68 -15.46 -0.38
N GLN A 295 7.00 -15.55 -0.60
CA GLN A 295 7.64 -16.74 -1.13
C GLN A 295 7.59 -17.91 -0.15
N MET A 296 7.80 -17.67 1.16
CA MET A 296 7.66 -18.71 2.19
C MET A 296 6.24 -19.28 2.21
N LEU A 297 5.21 -18.43 2.23
CA LEU A 297 3.81 -18.84 2.20
C LEU A 297 3.45 -19.62 0.93
N HIS A 298 3.98 -19.19 -0.22
CA HIS A 298 3.79 -19.89 -1.48
C HIS A 298 4.44 -21.29 -1.47
N LYS A 299 5.67 -21.41 -0.94
CA LYS A 299 6.43 -22.67 -0.94
C LYS A 299 6.00 -23.65 0.14
N LEU A 300 5.75 -23.18 1.36
CA LEU A 300 5.47 -24.03 2.53
C LEU A 300 3.97 -24.34 2.69
N ARG A 301 3.09 -23.42 2.29
CA ARG A 301 1.63 -23.57 2.46
C ARG A 301 0.86 -23.72 1.14
N ALA A 302 1.54 -23.64 0.00
CA ALA A 302 0.91 -23.65 -1.33
C ALA A 302 -0.20 -22.58 -1.46
N CYS A 303 -0.07 -21.46 -0.74
CA CYS A 303 -1.04 -20.39 -0.79
C CYS A 303 -0.99 -19.66 -2.13
N ASP A 304 -2.16 -19.19 -2.57
CA ASP A 304 -2.29 -18.24 -3.68
C ASP A 304 -2.06 -16.82 -3.15
N VAL A 305 -0.81 -16.36 -3.28
CA VAL A 305 -0.32 -15.12 -2.69
C VAL A 305 -0.20 -14.02 -3.74
N GLN A 306 -0.70 -12.82 -3.42
CA GLN A 306 -0.41 -11.58 -4.14
C GLN A 306 0.28 -10.58 -3.22
N LEU A 307 1.28 -9.88 -3.75
CA LEU A 307 2.12 -8.97 -3.01
C LEU A 307 2.07 -7.55 -3.59
N TYR A 308 1.87 -6.57 -2.71
CA TYR A 308 1.90 -5.15 -3.05
C TYR A 308 2.92 -4.44 -2.17
N THR A 309 3.98 -3.92 -2.78
CA THR A 309 5.04 -3.21 -2.04
C THR A 309 5.15 -1.77 -2.46
N TYR A 310 5.51 -0.91 -1.51
CA TYR A 310 5.59 0.54 -1.66
C TYR A 310 6.97 1.00 -1.21
N GLY A 311 7.79 1.50 -2.13
CA GLY A 311 9.13 1.98 -1.79
C GLY A 311 10.06 0.90 -1.23
N ALA A 312 9.89 -0.36 -1.63
CA ALA A 312 10.67 -1.46 -1.07
C ALA A 312 12.10 -1.52 -1.68
N PRO A 313 13.15 -1.69 -0.85
CA PRO A 313 14.51 -1.93 -1.33
C PRO A 313 14.64 -3.34 -1.93
N ARG A 314 15.79 -3.60 -2.56
CA ARG A 314 16.13 -4.96 -3.04
C ARG A 314 16.42 -5.88 -1.86
N ALA A 315 15.86 -7.10 -1.90
CA ALA A 315 15.90 -8.02 -0.76
C ALA A 315 16.55 -9.38 -1.07
N ALA A 316 16.67 -9.75 -2.34
CA ALA A 316 17.06 -11.11 -2.74
C ALA A 316 17.85 -11.13 -4.05
N ASP A 317 18.60 -12.20 -4.29
CA ASP A 317 19.43 -12.39 -5.47
C ASP A 317 18.65 -12.82 -6.72
N GLN A 318 19.36 -12.94 -7.84
CA GLN A 318 18.76 -13.36 -9.11
C GLN A 318 18.16 -14.77 -9.05
N ALA A 319 18.77 -15.68 -8.30
CA ALA A 319 18.28 -17.06 -8.18
C ALA A 319 16.93 -17.07 -7.45
N PHE A 320 16.81 -16.34 -6.34
CA PHE A 320 15.55 -16.14 -5.64
C PHE A 320 14.51 -15.47 -6.55
N VAL A 321 14.87 -14.38 -7.24
CA VAL A 321 13.93 -13.66 -8.13
C VAL A 321 13.42 -14.57 -9.24
N ARG A 322 14.26 -15.46 -9.79
CA ARG A 322 13.83 -16.47 -10.76
C ARG A 322 12.90 -17.51 -10.15
N ALA A 323 13.24 -18.04 -8.97
CA ALA A 323 12.41 -19.02 -8.27
C ALA A 323 11.06 -18.43 -7.78
N ALA A 324 10.99 -17.12 -7.59
CA ALA A 324 9.79 -16.40 -7.16
C ALA A 324 8.91 -15.89 -8.31
N GLN A 325 9.25 -16.16 -9.59
CA GLN A 325 8.51 -15.64 -10.75
C GLN A 325 7.02 -16.00 -10.79
N GLY A 326 6.60 -17.06 -10.08
CA GLY A 326 5.19 -17.44 -9.94
C GLY A 326 4.37 -16.50 -9.04
N LEU A 327 5.02 -15.64 -8.24
CA LEU A 327 4.34 -14.70 -7.37
C LEU A 327 3.82 -13.49 -8.14
N VAL A 328 2.53 -13.16 -7.94
CA VAL A 328 1.97 -11.90 -8.40
C VAL A 328 2.46 -10.78 -7.49
N HIS A 329 3.39 -9.96 -7.97
CA HIS A 329 3.98 -8.88 -7.19
C HIS A 329 3.91 -7.54 -7.94
N GLN A 330 3.20 -6.56 -7.36
CA GLN A 330 3.14 -5.18 -7.84
C GLN A 330 3.99 -4.30 -6.93
N ARG A 331 4.96 -3.57 -7.50
CA ARG A 331 5.91 -2.74 -6.76
C ARG A 331 5.75 -1.26 -7.13
N MET A 332 5.14 -0.49 -6.24
CA MET A 332 4.99 0.95 -6.37
C MET A 332 6.27 1.68 -5.97
N VAL A 333 6.71 2.62 -6.81
CA VAL A 333 7.88 3.47 -6.55
C VAL A 333 7.53 4.91 -6.90
N ASN A 334 7.75 5.82 -5.96
CA ASN A 334 7.72 7.25 -6.25
C ASN A 334 9.07 7.67 -6.86
N HIS A 335 9.03 8.54 -7.87
CA HIS A 335 10.21 8.90 -8.65
C HIS A 335 11.34 9.54 -7.84
N ASP A 336 11.00 10.29 -6.79
CA ASP A 336 11.94 10.96 -5.89
C ASP A 336 12.32 10.11 -4.66
N ASP A 337 11.85 8.87 -4.55
CA ASP A 337 12.25 7.97 -3.47
C ASP A 337 13.56 7.23 -3.81
N PRO A 338 14.65 7.44 -3.06
CA PRO A 338 15.91 6.74 -3.31
C PRO A 338 15.93 5.29 -2.81
N ILE A 339 15.05 4.89 -1.88
CA ILE A 339 15.10 3.57 -1.22
C ILE A 339 15.07 2.41 -2.22
N PRO A 340 14.17 2.39 -3.22
CA PRO A 340 14.14 1.30 -4.18
C PRO A 340 15.43 1.20 -5.01
N GLY A 341 16.14 2.32 -5.22
CA GLY A 341 17.37 2.36 -5.99
C GLY A 341 18.59 1.81 -5.25
N VAL A 342 18.48 1.56 -3.94
CA VAL A 342 19.59 1.16 -3.07
C VAL A 342 19.32 -0.22 -2.42
N PRO A 343 20.32 -1.10 -2.31
CA PRO A 343 20.29 -2.29 -1.50
C PRO A 343 20.47 -1.90 -0.04
N ALA A 344 20.08 -2.83 0.82
CA ALA A 344 20.17 -2.65 2.27
C ALA A 344 21.58 -2.25 2.72
N THR A 345 22.65 -2.72 2.07
CA THR A 345 24.06 -2.42 2.39
C THR A 345 24.48 -0.97 2.14
N TRP A 346 23.76 -0.22 1.30
CA TRP A 346 24.06 1.19 1.01
C TRP A 346 23.98 2.09 2.24
N MET A 347 23.28 1.67 3.30
CA MET A 347 23.07 2.54 4.45
C MET A 347 24.31 2.67 5.36
N ASN A 348 25.41 1.95 5.10
CA ASN A 348 26.70 2.09 5.80
C ASN A 348 27.91 2.47 4.91
N SER A 349 27.84 2.30 3.59
CA SER A 349 28.96 2.59 2.68
C SER A 349 28.90 4.01 2.09
N SER A 350 29.97 4.80 2.23
CA SER A 350 30.00 6.18 1.76
C SER A 350 29.94 6.27 0.24
N LEU A 351 29.00 7.06 -0.27
CA LEU A 351 28.95 7.60 -1.63
C LEU A 351 30.23 8.41 -2.02
N SER A 352 31.22 8.52 -1.12
CA SER A 352 32.52 9.13 -1.42
C SER A 352 33.43 8.24 -2.28
N ALA A 353 33.08 6.95 -2.47
CA ALA A 353 33.83 6.03 -3.34
C ALA A 353 33.56 6.25 -4.85
N TYR A 354 32.68 7.17 -5.23
CA TYR A 354 32.36 7.43 -6.63
C TYR A 354 33.42 8.32 -7.29
N HIS A 355 34.11 7.79 -8.30
CA HIS A 355 35.01 8.58 -9.14
C HIS A 355 34.24 9.61 -10.00
N ALA A 356 34.76 10.83 -10.03
CA ALA A 356 34.12 12.01 -10.65
C ALA A 356 33.73 11.86 -12.13
N GLY A 357 34.30 10.91 -12.88
CA GLY A 357 34.05 10.67 -14.31
C GLY A 357 32.81 9.82 -14.65
N ARG A 358 32.10 9.27 -13.66
CA ARG A 358 30.95 8.34 -13.88
C ARG A 358 29.58 8.96 -13.65
N VAL A 359 29.52 10.23 -13.27
CA VAL A 359 28.27 11.00 -13.08
C VAL A 359 28.06 11.89 -14.31
N LEU A 360 26.95 11.70 -15.00
CA LEU A 360 26.53 12.51 -16.14
C LEU A 360 25.36 13.40 -15.74
N SER A 361 25.53 14.71 -15.96
CA SER A 361 24.45 15.68 -15.83
C SER A 361 23.97 16.06 -17.23
N PHE A 362 22.68 15.89 -17.46
CA PHE A 362 22.04 16.23 -18.72
C PHE A 362 21.58 17.68 -18.71
N LYS A 363 21.89 18.41 -19.79
CA LYS A 363 21.42 19.78 -20.02
C LYS A 363 20.09 19.75 -20.78
N ASN A 364 19.29 20.80 -20.61
CA ASN A 364 18.02 21.00 -21.32
C ASN A 364 17.02 19.84 -21.13
N VAL A 365 17.01 19.23 -19.95
CA VAL A 365 16.03 18.22 -19.54
C VAL A 365 15.37 18.67 -18.25
N PRO A 366 14.11 18.29 -17.97
CA PRO A 366 13.48 18.58 -16.69
C PRO A 366 14.27 17.99 -15.52
N ALA A 367 14.16 18.59 -14.33
CA ALA A 367 14.96 18.21 -13.16
C ALA A 367 14.92 16.70 -12.84
N GLY A 368 13.74 16.06 -12.99
CA GLY A 368 13.53 14.61 -12.81
C GLY A 368 14.30 13.70 -13.79
N PHE A 369 14.97 14.26 -14.78
CA PHE A 369 15.74 13.52 -15.79
C PHE A 369 17.22 13.92 -15.81
N GLY A 370 17.63 14.82 -14.93
CA GLY A 370 18.89 15.58 -15.09
C GLY A 370 20.18 14.82 -14.80
N VAL A 371 20.13 13.62 -14.21
CA VAL A 371 21.33 12.94 -13.72
C VAL A 371 21.29 11.44 -13.98
N PHE A 372 22.42 10.91 -14.44
CA PHE A 372 22.67 9.47 -14.58
C PHE A 372 24.04 9.13 -14.00
N VAL A 373 24.12 8.04 -13.24
CA VAL A 373 25.39 7.53 -12.69
C VAL A 373 25.70 6.16 -13.30
N ALA A 374 26.76 6.10 -14.11
CA ALA A 374 27.11 4.90 -14.85
C ALA A 374 27.57 3.75 -13.94
N GLY A 375 26.86 2.63 -14.00
CA GLY A 375 27.19 1.42 -13.25
C GLY A 375 26.91 1.55 -11.75
N LEU A 376 25.98 2.45 -11.39
CA LEU A 376 25.44 2.57 -10.05
C LEU A 376 24.97 1.19 -9.55
N ASN A 377 24.20 0.47 -10.36
CA ASN A 377 23.75 -0.90 -10.07
C ASN A 377 24.87 -1.91 -9.77
N GLN A 378 26.02 -1.82 -10.44
CA GLN A 378 27.11 -2.79 -10.29
C GLN A 378 27.98 -2.50 -9.05
N LEU A 379 28.15 -1.23 -8.67
CA LEU A 379 28.91 -0.81 -7.49
C LEU A 379 28.09 -0.93 -6.22
N ILE A 380 26.80 -0.65 -6.33
CA ILE A 380 25.85 -0.74 -5.24
C ILE A 380 25.56 -2.21 -4.87
N GLY A 381 25.94 -3.16 -5.72
CA GLY A 381 25.94 -4.58 -5.42
C GLY A 381 25.06 -5.33 -6.40
N GLU A 382 25.71 -6.15 -7.22
CA GLU A 382 25.06 -7.23 -7.98
C GLU A 382 24.61 -8.46 -7.17
N PRO A 383 24.51 -8.52 -5.82
CA PRO A 383 23.95 -9.71 -5.23
C PRO A 383 22.42 -9.56 -5.05
N TYR A 384 21.80 -8.37 -5.19
CA TYR A 384 20.35 -8.20 -5.02
C TYR A 384 19.62 -7.62 -6.24
N GLN A 385 18.43 -8.14 -6.55
CA GLN A 385 17.55 -7.73 -7.64
C GLN A 385 16.15 -7.38 -7.14
N HIS A 386 15.37 -6.67 -7.97
CA HIS A 386 13.95 -6.49 -7.72
C HIS A 386 13.15 -7.65 -8.29
N HIS A 387 12.20 -8.15 -7.50
CA HIS A 387 11.11 -9.00 -7.97
C HIS A 387 9.87 -8.15 -8.32
N GLY A 388 9.00 -8.65 -9.19
CA GLY A 388 7.67 -8.08 -9.47
C GLY A 388 7.62 -6.99 -10.55
N THR A 389 6.40 -6.61 -10.91
CA THR A 389 6.11 -5.56 -11.89
C THR A 389 6.21 -4.18 -11.26
N LEU A 390 7.10 -3.34 -11.80
CA LEU A 390 7.25 -1.95 -11.38
C LEU A 390 5.99 -1.14 -11.70
N ARG A 391 5.57 -0.27 -10.79
CA ARG A 391 4.58 0.79 -10.97
C ARG A 391 5.25 2.08 -10.57
N HIS A 392 5.93 2.72 -11.51
CA HIS A 392 6.72 3.92 -11.27
C HIS A 392 5.82 5.15 -11.40
N PHE A 393 5.63 5.88 -10.31
CA PHE A 393 4.88 7.13 -10.27
C PHE A 393 5.84 8.29 -10.47
N MET A 394 5.74 8.93 -11.63
CA MET A 394 6.59 10.06 -12.01
C MET A 394 5.74 11.32 -12.16
N PRO A 395 5.90 12.32 -11.28
CA PRO A 395 5.35 13.64 -11.51
C PRO A 395 5.92 14.25 -12.80
N VAL A 396 5.09 14.99 -13.51
CA VAL A 396 5.47 15.74 -14.73
C VAL A 396 5.08 17.20 -14.52
N GLU A 397 6.07 18.08 -14.51
CA GLU A 397 5.90 19.52 -14.37
C GLU A 397 6.00 20.20 -15.74
N PHE A 398 4.90 20.81 -16.19
CA PHE A 398 4.82 21.51 -17.48
C PHE A 398 5.23 22.99 -17.39
N GLY A 399 5.56 23.48 -16.19
CA GLY A 399 5.81 24.89 -15.88
C GLY A 399 4.56 25.63 -15.38
N GLN A 400 4.76 26.82 -14.81
CA GLN A 400 3.68 27.67 -14.24
C GLN A 400 2.82 26.98 -13.16
N GLY A 401 3.39 25.99 -12.46
CA GLY A 401 2.68 25.22 -11.43
C GLY A 401 1.71 24.16 -11.99
N GLN A 402 1.67 23.96 -13.32
CA GLN A 402 0.90 22.88 -13.92
C GLN A 402 1.64 21.54 -13.77
N MET A 403 1.03 20.62 -13.03
CA MET A 403 1.58 19.31 -12.73
C MET A 403 0.63 18.21 -13.21
N SER A 404 1.18 17.06 -13.59
CA SER A 404 0.44 15.80 -13.66
C SER A 404 1.36 14.65 -13.23
N HIS A 405 0.94 13.41 -13.45
CA HIS A 405 1.80 12.24 -13.24
C HIS A 405 1.63 11.23 -14.37
N ILE A 406 2.65 10.38 -14.51
CA ILE A 406 2.60 9.17 -15.30
C ILE A 406 2.89 7.99 -14.37
N LEU A 407 1.98 7.01 -14.35
CA LEU A 407 2.19 5.70 -13.72
C LEU A 407 2.56 4.68 -14.81
N TRP A 408 3.78 4.16 -14.76
CA TRP A 408 4.35 3.39 -15.89
C TRP A 408 5.49 2.46 -15.49
N GLU A 409 6.09 1.80 -16.49
CA GLU A 409 7.11 0.75 -16.33
C GLU A 409 8.42 1.13 -17.07
N PRO A 410 9.15 2.17 -16.63
CA PRO A 410 10.39 2.57 -17.28
C PRO A 410 11.49 1.52 -17.10
N LEU A 411 12.41 1.45 -18.08
CA LEU A 411 13.62 0.60 -18.03
C LEU A 411 14.90 1.42 -17.85
N SER A 412 14.88 2.70 -18.23
CA SER A 412 16.00 3.63 -18.12
C SER A 412 16.42 3.80 -16.67
N GLU A 413 17.72 3.63 -16.41
CA GLU A 413 18.33 3.89 -15.11
C GLU A 413 18.30 5.38 -14.78
N THR A 414 18.37 6.26 -15.79
CA THR A 414 18.19 7.71 -15.64
C THR A 414 16.88 8.05 -14.93
N VAL A 415 15.80 7.31 -15.20
CA VAL A 415 14.49 7.51 -14.54
C VAL A 415 14.33 6.69 -13.28
N THR A 416 14.65 5.39 -13.34
CA THR A 416 14.42 4.46 -12.23
C THR A 416 15.38 4.67 -11.07
N GLN A 417 16.52 5.33 -11.31
CA GLN A 417 17.52 5.66 -10.29
C GLN A 417 17.73 7.16 -10.14
N HIS A 418 16.76 7.98 -10.60
CA HIS A 418 16.84 9.43 -10.56
C HIS A 418 17.19 9.94 -9.15
N ALA A 419 16.41 9.54 -8.14
CA ALA A 419 16.58 10.00 -6.77
C ALA A 419 17.98 9.70 -6.21
N VAL A 420 18.50 8.49 -6.45
CA VAL A 420 19.86 8.10 -5.99
C VAL A 420 20.94 8.85 -6.78
N SER A 421 20.75 8.99 -8.09
CA SER A 421 21.68 9.72 -8.96
C SER A 421 21.79 11.19 -8.56
N ARG A 422 20.67 11.82 -8.19
CA ARG A 422 20.62 13.19 -7.67
C ARG A 422 21.37 13.31 -6.35
N ALA A 423 21.13 12.39 -5.41
CA ALA A 423 21.84 12.37 -4.12
C ALA A 423 23.36 12.21 -4.29
N VAL A 424 23.81 11.36 -5.22
CA VAL A 424 25.24 11.20 -5.56
C VAL A 424 25.84 12.50 -6.10
N LEU A 425 25.13 13.20 -6.99
CA LEU A 425 25.58 14.46 -7.56
C LEU A 425 25.69 15.58 -6.51
N GLU A 426 24.69 15.70 -5.63
CA GLU A 426 24.70 16.68 -4.55
C GLU A 426 25.89 16.47 -3.61
N GLN A 427 26.19 15.22 -3.25
CA GLN A 427 27.36 14.92 -2.44
C GLN A 427 28.68 15.25 -3.13
N LYS A 428 28.79 15.01 -4.44
CA LYS A 428 29.98 15.41 -5.21
C LYS A 428 30.20 16.93 -5.21
N ASN A 429 29.11 17.71 -5.17
CA ASN A 429 29.15 19.17 -5.19
C ASN A 429 29.30 19.80 -3.80
N ALA A 430 29.08 19.05 -2.71
CA ALA A 430 29.24 19.53 -1.35
C ALA A 430 30.73 19.79 -1.01
N ALA A 431 31.03 20.94 -0.41
CA ALA A 431 32.38 21.29 0.02
C ALA A 431 32.86 20.39 1.18
N PRO A 432 34.15 20.02 1.24
CA PRO A 432 34.68 19.09 2.26
C PRO A 432 34.61 19.58 3.72
N GLU A 433 34.35 20.87 3.96
CA GLU A 433 34.42 21.47 5.31
C GLU A 433 33.10 21.54 6.08
N THR A 434 31.96 21.24 5.45
CA THR A 434 30.70 21.11 6.19
C THR A 434 30.37 19.63 6.32
N GLY A 435 30.57 19.08 7.51
CA GLY A 435 30.00 17.80 7.96
C GLY A 435 28.47 17.84 8.03
N ALA A 436 27.82 18.37 7.00
CA ALA A 436 26.39 18.37 6.81
C ALA A 436 25.98 16.92 6.53
N GLN A 437 25.46 16.27 7.57
CA GLN A 437 24.84 14.96 7.47
C GLN A 437 23.81 14.99 6.32
N LEU A 438 23.78 13.91 5.53
CA LEU A 438 22.84 13.58 4.43
C LEU A 438 21.32 13.74 4.76
N LYS A 439 20.98 14.26 5.94
CA LYS A 439 19.64 14.45 6.50
C LYS A 439 18.85 15.62 5.93
N GLN A 440 19.41 16.49 5.09
CA GLN A 440 18.71 17.74 4.69
C GLN A 440 18.43 17.91 3.20
N LEU A 441 18.96 17.06 2.30
CA LEU A 441 18.94 17.33 0.85
C LEU A 441 18.08 16.35 0.03
N VAL A 442 17.80 15.16 0.55
CA VAL A 442 16.73 14.32 -0.01
C VAL A 442 15.45 14.72 0.68
N ASP A 443 14.40 15.03 -0.07
CA ASP A 443 13.10 15.39 0.48
C ASP A 443 12.55 14.18 1.27
N ILE A 444 12.83 14.16 2.58
CA ILE A 444 12.50 13.06 3.52
C ILE A 444 10.99 12.77 3.48
N SER A 445 10.18 13.73 3.04
CA SER A 445 8.73 13.59 2.87
C SER A 445 8.33 12.49 1.88
N GLN A 446 9.12 12.25 0.82
CA GLN A 446 8.78 11.31 -0.26
C GLN A 446 8.97 9.83 0.11
N GLN A 447 9.48 9.56 1.31
CA GLN A 447 9.78 8.23 1.83
C GLN A 447 8.71 7.74 2.81
N PHE A 448 7.67 8.53 3.07
CA PHE A 448 6.62 8.17 4.01
C PHE A 448 5.44 7.54 3.30
N MET A 449 4.90 6.48 3.90
CA MET A 449 3.71 5.83 3.39
C MET A 449 2.53 6.81 3.34
N VAL A 450 2.32 7.53 4.45
CA VAL A 450 1.14 8.37 4.67
C VAL A 450 1.19 9.67 3.87
N ASP A 451 2.35 10.34 3.82
CA ASP A 451 2.48 11.66 3.18
C ASP A 451 2.98 11.61 1.73
N SER A 452 3.35 10.43 1.21
CA SER A 452 3.82 10.29 -0.17
C SER A 452 3.14 9.15 -0.93
N TYR A 453 3.29 7.90 -0.50
CA TYR A 453 2.79 6.75 -1.27
C TYR A 453 1.26 6.66 -1.36
N ILE A 454 0.54 6.91 -0.26
CA ILE A 454 -0.94 6.96 -0.26
C ILE A 454 -1.45 8.07 -1.19
N PRO A 455 -0.98 9.33 -1.10
CA PRO A 455 -1.30 10.38 -2.07
C PRO A 455 -1.05 9.97 -3.53
N SER A 456 0.11 9.39 -3.84
CA SER A 456 0.44 8.93 -5.20
C SER A 456 -0.53 7.85 -5.69
N CYS A 457 -0.85 6.87 -4.84
CA CYS A 457 -1.79 5.80 -5.20
C CYS A 457 -3.22 6.33 -5.36
N TRP A 458 -3.65 7.28 -4.53
CA TRP A 458 -4.92 7.97 -4.67
C TRP A 458 -4.99 8.76 -5.98
N ALA A 459 -3.95 9.52 -6.31
CA ALA A 459 -3.85 10.26 -7.56
C ALA A 459 -3.90 9.32 -8.79
N ALA A 460 -3.22 8.18 -8.72
CA ALA A 460 -3.27 7.15 -9.76
C ALA A 460 -4.67 6.56 -9.94
N LEU A 461 -5.39 6.28 -8.84
CA LEU A 461 -6.78 5.82 -8.89
C LEU A 461 -7.68 6.88 -9.55
N ARG A 462 -7.64 8.12 -9.07
CA ARG A 462 -8.44 9.24 -9.63
C ARG A 462 -8.17 9.47 -11.11
N ARG A 463 -6.89 9.47 -11.53
CA ARG A 463 -6.48 9.61 -12.93
C ARG A 463 -7.04 8.48 -13.78
N SER A 464 -7.04 7.25 -13.26
CA SER A 464 -7.60 6.08 -13.93
C SER A 464 -9.12 6.13 -14.03
N GLN A 465 -9.81 6.58 -12.98
CA GLN A 465 -11.26 6.82 -13.01
C GLN A 465 -11.62 7.87 -14.06
N GLN A 466 -10.90 8.99 -14.09
CA GLN A 466 -11.10 10.06 -15.06
C GLN A 466 -10.88 9.55 -16.50
N ALA A 467 -9.84 8.75 -16.73
CA ALA A 467 -9.56 8.18 -18.05
C ALA A 467 -10.63 7.16 -18.49
N LEU A 468 -11.09 6.30 -17.57
CA LEU A 468 -12.17 5.33 -17.80
C LEU A 468 -13.49 6.04 -18.15
N GLN A 469 -13.89 7.05 -17.37
CA GLN A 469 -15.12 7.81 -17.58
C GLN A 469 -15.10 8.56 -18.91
N ALA A 470 -13.97 9.21 -19.24
CA ALA A 470 -13.81 9.94 -20.48
C ALA A 470 -13.45 9.05 -21.69
N ARG A 471 -13.30 7.73 -21.51
CA ARG A 471 -12.89 6.76 -22.55
C ARG A 471 -11.64 7.20 -23.30
N ARG A 472 -10.65 7.70 -22.56
CA ARG A 472 -9.40 8.22 -23.11
C ARG A 472 -8.19 7.50 -22.53
N SER A 473 -7.04 7.69 -23.17
CA SER A 473 -5.76 7.18 -22.69
C SER A 473 -5.44 7.68 -21.28
N LEU A 474 -4.80 6.83 -20.47
CA LEU A 474 -4.26 7.22 -19.17
C LEU A 474 -3.24 8.36 -19.28
N VAL A 475 -2.40 8.29 -20.33
CA VAL A 475 -1.34 9.27 -20.60
C VAL A 475 -1.75 10.10 -21.82
N THR A 476 -1.74 11.42 -21.67
CA THR A 476 -2.09 12.38 -22.74
C THR A 476 -0.97 12.53 -23.76
N GLU A 477 -1.29 13.07 -24.92
CA GLU A 477 -0.29 13.38 -25.94
C GLU A 477 0.70 14.46 -25.47
N CYS A 478 0.24 15.44 -24.68
CA CYS A 478 1.09 16.46 -24.07
C CYS A 478 2.14 15.84 -23.13
N GLU A 479 1.71 14.92 -22.25
CA GLU A 479 2.61 14.17 -21.35
C GLU A 479 3.64 13.35 -22.12
N VAL A 480 3.20 12.62 -23.16
CA VAL A 480 4.09 11.81 -23.99
C VAL A 480 5.13 12.69 -24.70
N LEU A 481 4.72 13.78 -25.35
CA LEU A 481 5.63 14.65 -26.08
C LEU A 481 6.66 15.31 -25.16
N PHE A 482 6.22 15.80 -23.99
CA PHE A 482 7.10 16.43 -23.02
C PHE A 482 8.19 15.47 -22.53
N VAL A 483 7.80 14.24 -22.14
CA VAL A 483 8.74 13.24 -21.64
C VAL A 483 9.61 12.67 -22.76
N ASP A 484 9.06 12.47 -23.96
CA ASP A 484 9.82 11.98 -25.11
C ASP A 484 10.92 12.95 -25.55
N GLN A 485 10.64 14.26 -25.52
CA GLN A 485 11.64 15.30 -25.79
C GLN A 485 12.81 15.23 -24.79
N ALA A 486 12.52 15.03 -23.51
CA ALA A 486 13.56 14.84 -22.50
C ALA A 486 14.44 13.63 -22.81
N PHE A 487 13.84 12.50 -23.21
CA PHE A 487 14.60 11.31 -23.59
C PHE A 487 15.39 11.46 -24.88
N GLU A 488 14.89 12.25 -25.84
CA GLU A 488 15.65 12.55 -27.05
C GLU A 488 16.94 13.30 -26.69
N HIS A 489 16.86 14.32 -25.84
CA HIS A 489 18.03 15.05 -25.34
C HIS A 489 18.98 14.16 -24.53
N ILE A 490 18.45 13.28 -23.66
CA ILE A 490 19.26 12.28 -22.93
C ILE A 490 19.99 11.38 -23.91
N ALA A 491 19.30 10.83 -24.91
CA ALA A 491 19.89 9.91 -25.88
C ALA A 491 20.96 10.58 -26.74
N GLN A 492 20.78 11.86 -27.10
CA GLN A 492 21.82 12.63 -27.80
C GLN A 492 23.06 12.83 -26.93
N GLN A 493 22.88 13.23 -25.67
CA GLN A 493 23.99 13.47 -24.73
C GLN A 493 24.73 12.18 -24.36
N LEU A 494 24.03 11.05 -24.18
CA LEU A 494 24.66 9.74 -23.99
C LEU A 494 25.52 9.33 -25.19
N ARG A 495 25.07 9.60 -26.43
CA ARG A 495 25.87 9.32 -27.64
C ARG A 495 27.12 10.18 -27.72
N VAL A 496 27.03 11.47 -27.36
CA VAL A 496 28.20 12.36 -27.30
C VAL A 496 29.19 11.81 -26.29
N ARG A 497 28.73 11.47 -25.08
CA ARG A 497 29.59 10.92 -24.04
C ARG A 497 30.25 9.59 -24.43
N TYR A 498 29.50 8.70 -25.08
CA TYR A 498 30.05 7.46 -25.60
C TYR A 498 31.21 7.69 -26.59
N ARG A 499 31.08 8.67 -27.50
CA ARG A 499 32.16 9.03 -28.44
C ARG A 499 33.37 9.63 -27.73
N GLU A 500 33.14 10.49 -26.74
CA GLU A 500 34.22 11.07 -25.93
C GLU A 500 35.02 9.98 -25.22
N GLU A 501 34.34 9.04 -24.55
CA GLU A 501 34.97 7.90 -23.88
C GLU A 501 35.75 7.03 -24.88
N MET A 502 35.25 6.83 -26.10
CA MET A 502 35.93 6.07 -27.14
C MET A 502 37.26 6.72 -27.59
N THR A 503 37.37 8.05 -27.50
CA THR A 503 38.55 8.82 -27.89
C THR A 503 39.46 9.20 -26.73
N CYS A 504 39.08 8.88 -25.49
CA CYS A 504 39.80 9.31 -24.29
C CYS A 504 41.13 8.56 -24.15
N ALA A 505 42.24 9.32 -24.08
CA ALA A 505 43.57 8.80 -23.78
C ALA A 505 43.89 9.07 -22.30
N GLY A 506 43.50 8.17 -21.39
CA GLY A 506 43.79 8.37 -19.96
C GLY A 506 43.27 7.32 -18.97
N SER A 507 42.29 6.50 -19.33
CA SER A 507 41.80 5.38 -18.50
C SER A 507 42.42 4.04 -18.92
N THR A 508 42.37 3.04 -18.04
CA THR A 508 42.75 1.68 -18.42
C THR A 508 41.76 1.16 -19.48
N PHE A 509 42.25 0.37 -20.45
CA PHE A 509 41.41 -0.18 -21.52
C PHE A 509 40.17 -0.92 -20.99
N GLU A 510 40.32 -1.66 -19.88
CA GLU A 510 39.22 -2.37 -19.23
C GLU A 510 38.16 -1.43 -18.65
N GLU A 511 38.55 -0.34 -17.97
CA GLU A 511 37.61 0.66 -17.44
C GLU A 511 36.88 1.43 -18.55
N GLN A 512 37.58 1.71 -19.64
CA GLN A 512 37.03 2.37 -20.82
C GLN A 512 35.95 1.49 -21.45
N VAL A 513 36.27 0.22 -21.75
CA VAL A 513 35.32 -0.77 -22.30
C VAL A 513 34.13 -0.95 -21.36
N ARG A 514 34.36 -1.02 -20.05
CA ARG A 514 33.29 -1.15 -19.05
C ARG A 514 32.34 0.05 -19.09
N THR A 515 32.87 1.27 -19.11
CA THR A 515 32.08 2.51 -19.16
C THR A 515 31.28 2.59 -20.45
N MET A 516 31.89 2.25 -21.58
CA MET A 516 31.22 2.17 -22.89
C MET A 516 30.03 1.19 -22.86
N ASN A 517 30.21 0.00 -22.29
CA ASN A 517 29.13 -1.00 -22.16
C ASN A 517 27.96 -0.49 -21.31
N LEU A 518 28.24 0.23 -20.23
CA LEU A 518 27.21 0.84 -19.37
C LEU A 518 26.42 1.92 -20.12
N LEU A 519 27.10 2.79 -20.87
CA LEU A 519 26.46 3.81 -21.70
C LEU A 519 25.60 3.21 -22.81
N MET A 520 26.10 2.18 -23.49
CA MET A 520 25.34 1.46 -24.53
C MET A 520 24.09 0.80 -23.96
N ARG A 521 24.21 0.16 -22.78
CA ARG A 521 23.07 -0.44 -22.08
C ARG A 521 22.01 0.61 -21.76
N GLU A 522 22.42 1.76 -21.20
CA GLU A 522 21.47 2.82 -20.87
C GLU A 522 20.85 3.45 -22.12
N MET A 523 21.60 3.63 -23.22
CA MET A 523 21.01 4.05 -24.49
C MET A 523 19.92 3.07 -24.98
N GLY A 524 20.15 1.76 -24.86
CA GLY A 524 19.16 0.73 -25.16
C GLY A 524 17.94 0.80 -24.24
N ASN A 525 18.15 1.02 -22.94
CA ASN A 525 17.08 1.18 -21.96
C ASN A 525 16.24 2.44 -22.22
N VAL A 526 16.87 3.57 -22.56
CA VAL A 526 16.20 4.81 -22.95
C VAL A 526 15.31 4.57 -24.17
N HIS A 527 15.84 3.92 -25.21
CA HIS A 527 15.06 3.59 -26.42
C HIS A 527 13.84 2.72 -26.11
N ASN A 528 14.02 1.66 -25.31
CA ASN A 528 12.90 0.79 -24.92
C ASN A 528 11.90 1.50 -23.99
N THR A 529 12.38 2.40 -23.14
CA THR A 529 11.53 3.23 -22.27
C THR A 529 10.65 4.18 -23.09
N ARG A 530 11.23 4.84 -24.12
CA ARG A 530 10.46 5.65 -25.07
C ARG A 530 9.37 4.83 -25.78
N LYS A 531 9.71 3.62 -26.26
CA LYS A 531 8.70 2.72 -26.87
C LYS A 531 7.55 2.40 -25.92
N ARG A 532 7.84 2.11 -24.65
CA ARG A 532 6.82 1.87 -23.62
C ARG A 532 5.96 3.10 -23.39
N LEU A 533 6.56 4.29 -23.31
CA LEU A 533 5.84 5.56 -23.20
C LEU A 533 4.88 5.78 -24.38
N TYR A 534 5.33 5.58 -25.61
CA TYR A 534 4.47 5.71 -26.80
C TYR A 534 3.31 4.74 -26.81
N ALA A 535 3.51 3.50 -26.34
CA ALA A 535 2.43 2.52 -26.25
C ALA A 535 1.32 2.96 -25.27
N LEU A 536 1.68 3.71 -24.21
CA LEU A 536 0.70 4.22 -23.25
C LEU A 536 -0.28 5.22 -23.86
N ARG A 537 0.11 5.96 -24.91
CA ARG A 537 -0.76 6.92 -25.63
C ARG A 537 -2.05 6.28 -26.15
N PHE A 538 -2.04 4.98 -26.43
CA PHE A 538 -3.17 4.24 -26.99
C PHE A 538 -3.87 3.37 -25.96
N LYS A 539 -3.40 3.34 -24.71
CA LYS A 539 -3.94 2.48 -23.66
C LYS A 539 -5.08 3.19 -22.93
N VAL A 540 -6.30 2.88 -23.34
CA VAL A 540 -7.53 3.26 -22.62
C VAL A 540 -7.80 2.22 -21.51
N PRO A 541 -7.90 2.61 -20.24
CA PRO A 541 -8.12 1.66 -19.16
C PRO A 541 -9.56 1.13 -19.21
N GLY A 542 -9.72 -0.19 -19.06
CA GLY A 542 -11.00 -0.83 -18.88
C GLY A 542 -11.47 -0.81 -17.42
N GLY A 543 -12.70 -1.26 -17.17
CA GLY A 543 -13.22 -1.36 -15.80
C GLY A 543 -12.36 -2.25 -14.90
N THR A 544 -11.82 -3.35 -15.44
CA THR A 544 -10.93 -4.28 -14.72
C THR A 544 -9.58 -3.67 -14.38
N ASP A 545 -9.02 -2.81 -15.24
CA ASP A 545 -7.77 -2.08 -14.95
C ASP A 545 -7.93 -1.10 -13.78
N VAL A 546 -9.14 -0.56 -13.59
CA VAL A 546 -9.41 0.39 -12.50
C VAL A 546 -9.88 -0.33 -11.24
N TYR A 547 -10.88 -1.21 -11.35
CA TYR A 547 -11.60 -1.78 -10.21
C TYR A 547 -11.41 -3.29 -10.01
N GLY A 548 -10.59 -3.95 -10.84
CA GLY A 548 -10.37 -5.39 -10.78
C GLY A 548 -11.68 -6.17 -10.92
N ARG A 549 -11.88 -7.19 -10.08
CA ARG A 549 -13.09 -8.03 -10.10
C ARG A 549 -14.39 -7.26 -9.93
N TYR A 550 -14.35 -6.11 -9.24
CA TYR A 550 -15.55 -5.31 -8.96
C TYR A 550 -16.08 -4.59 -10.22
N ALA A 551 -15.32 -4.57 -11.31
CA ALA A 551 -15.83 -4.17 -12.62
C ALA A 551 -17.01 -5.03 -13.10
N SER A 552 -17.06 -6.30 -12.66
CA SER A 552 -18.18 -7.21 -12.94
C SER A 552 -19.35 -7.09 -11.94
N GLN A 553 -19.23 -6.20 -10.94
CA GLN A 553 -20.22 -6.00 -9.87
C GLN A 553 -20.66 -4.53 -9.81
N PRO A 554 -21.37 -4.03 -10.84
CA PRO A 554 -21.64 -2.61 -11.00
C PRO A 554 -22.48 -2.01 -9.86
N SER A 555 -23.38 -2.77 -9.25
CA SER A 555 -24.20 -2.31 -8.13
C SER A 555 -23.37 -2.05 -6.86
N VAL A 556 -22.52 -3.00 -6.47
CA VAL A 556 -21.61 -2.89 -5.32
C VAL A 556 -20.64 -1.73 -5.55
N LEU A 557 -20.09 -1.62 -6.76
CA LEU A 557 -19.17 -0.55 -7.11
C LEU A 557 -19.85 0.82 -7.07
N ALA A 558 -21.06 0.97 -7.61
CA ALA A 558 -21.79 2.23 -7.60
C ALA A 558 -22.09 2.70 -6.17
N GLU A 559 -22.55 1.80 -5.29
CA GLU A 559 -22.79 2.14 -3.88
C GLU A 559 -21.50 2.53 -3.15
N SER A 560 -20.42 1.76 -3.38
CA SER A 560 -19.11 2.05 -2.79
C SER A 560 -18.55 3.40 -3.26
N LEU A 561 -18.70 3.73 -4.54
CA LEU A 561 -18.24 5.00 -5.10
C LEU A 561 -19.04 6.17 -4.56
N ALA A 562 -20.37 6.05 -4.51
CA ALA A 562 -21.23 7.10 -3.94
C ALA A 562 -20.85 7.42 -2.49
N ARG A 563 -20.58 6.38 -1.68
CA ARG A 563 -20.10 6.56 -0.30
C ARG A 563 -18.73 7.23 -0.25
N TRP A 564 -17.81 6.80 -1.10
CA TRP A 564 -16.46 7.35 -1.13
C TRP A 564 -16.42 8.81 -1.58
N GLU A 565 -17.22 9.16 -2.60
CA GLU A 565 -17.34 10.52 -3.16
C GLU A 565 -18.11 11.48 -2.25
N ALA A 566 -18.88 10.97 -1.29
CA ALA A 566 -19.51 11.79 -0.26
C ALA A 566 -18.49 12.49 0.67
N HIS A 567 -17.26 11.97 0.77
CA HIS A 567 -16.16 12.66 1.45
C HIS A 567 -15.56 13.74 0.54
N SER A 568 -15.49 14.97 1.03
CA SER A 568 -14.94 16.11 0.29
C SER A 568 -13.48 15.89 -0.13
N GLU A 569 -12.73 15.13 0.66
CA GLU A 569 -11.32 14.80 0.46
C GLU A 569 -11.12 13.81 -0.69
N SER A 570 -12.11 12.97 -0.99
CA SER A 570 -12.08 12.02 -2.10
C SER A 570 -12.35 12.69 -3.46
N THR A 571 -13.05 13.82 -3.45
CA THR A 571 -13.42 14.58 -4.67
C THR A 571 -12.60 15.86 -4.87
N ARG A 572 -11.66 16.14 -3.96
CA ARG A 572 -10.81 17.33 -4.02
C ARG A 572 -10.05 17.44 -5.35
N ILE A 573 -9.84 18.67 -5.78
CA ILE A 573 -9.02 18.98 -6.95
C ILE A 573 -7.55 18.85 -6.56
N ASP A 574 -6.84 18.00 -7.28
CA ASP A 574 -5.40 17.78 -7.12
C ASP A 574 -4.80 17.62 -8.51
N GLN A 575 -3.81 18.46 -8.86
CA GLN A 575 -3.22 18.49 -10.20
C GLN A 575 -2.59 17.14 -10.56
N LEU A 576 -1.94 16.48 -9.59
CA LEU A 576 -1.37 15.15 -9.81
C LEU A 576 -2.45 14.10 -10.09
N ALA A 577 -3.69 14.29 -9.65
CA ALA A 577 -4.80 13.37 -9.89
C ALA A 577 -5.52 13.61 -11.24
N MET A 578 -5.11 14.61 -12.01
CA MET A 578 -5.81 15.08 -13.21
C MET A 578 -4.93 15.03 -14.45
N ALA A 579 -5.55 14.89 -15.62
CA ALA A 579 -4.85 15.21 -16.88
C ALA A 579 -4.42 16.67 -16.92
N PRO A 580 -3.27 16.98 -17.54
CA PRO A 580 -2.94 18.35 -17.87
C PRO A 580 -4.01 18.95 -18.79
N VAL A 581 -4.22 20.25 -18.67
CA VAL A 581 -5.06 21.02 -19.58
C VAL A 581 -4.27 21.25 -20.88
N ASP A 582 -4.84 20.83 -22.01
CA ASP A 582 -4.24 21.00 -23.34
C ASP A 582 -4.35 22.47 -23.81
N GLN A 583 -3.59 23.39 -23.21
CA GLN A 583 -3.52 24.78 -23.70
C GLN A 583 -2.75 24.90 -25.03
N LEU A 584 -2.07 23.83 -25.48
CA LEU A 584 -1.17 23.84 -26.64
C LEU A 584 -1.84 23.54 -27.99
N ILE A 585 -3.15 23.24 -28.04
CA ILE A 585 -3.84 22.92 -29.32
C ILE A 585 -4.63 24.11 -29.88
N GLU A 586 -5.12 25.04 -29.05
CA GLU A 586 -5.90 26.18 -29.54
C GLU A 586 -5.05 27.34 -30.06
N GLY A 587 -3.84 27.55 -29.52
CA GLY A 587 -2.95 28.66 -29.93
C GLY A 587 -2.28 28.51 -31.31
N LYS A 588 -2.37 27.33 -31.96
CA LYS A 588 -1.80 27.08 -33.30
C LYS A 588 -2.84 26.91 -34.41
N ARG A 589 -4.14 26.92 -34.09
CA ARG A 589 -5.23 26.85 -35.10
C ARG A 589 -5.76 28.22 -35.54
N THR A 590 -5.38 29.30 -34.88
CA THR A 590 -5.85 30.67 -35.17
C THR A 590 -4.87 31.53 -35.98
N VAL A 591 -3.72 31.00 -36.40
CA VAL A 591 -2.82 31.66 -37.38
C VAL A 591 -2.83 30.86 -38.67
N GLY A 592 -3.95 30.94 -39.40
CA GLY A 592 -4.08 30.20 -40.64
C GLY A 592 -5.51 30.14 -41.16
N LYS A 593 -6.21 31.29 -41.22
CA LYS A 593 -7.31 31.51 -42.15
C LYS A 593 -7.73 32.99 -42.16
N LEU A 594 -7.59 33.56 -43.36
CA LEU A 594 -8.33 34.67 -43.97
C LEU A 594 -7.72 36.09 -43.90
N ALA A 595 -7.30 36.48 -45.11
CA ALA A 595 -7.26 37.80 -45.75
C ALA A 595 -6.26 38.85 -45.23
#